data_AF-A0A6I9X3T8-F1
#
_entry.id   AF-A0A6I9X3T8-F1
#
_cell.length_a   1.000
_cell.length_b   1.000
_cell.length_c   1.000
_cell.angle_alpha   90.00
_cell.angle_beta   90.00
_cell.angle_gamma   90.00
#
_symmetry.space_group_name_H-M   'P 1'
#
loop_
_entity.id
_entity.type
_entity.pdbx_description
1 polymer ?
#
loop_
_entity_poly.entity_id
_entity_poly.type
_entity_poly.pdbx_seq_one_letter_code
_entity_poly.pdbx_strand_id
1 'polypeptide(L)'
;MARGIDISDIDWVLQYDPPSVASSFVHRCGRTARIGNEGNALLFLLETESAYVDFIKRNQKVELQRMETKLNMDTVEECLQCMRQMQQKDRLMFDRANRAFVSYVQAYSKHECNLILQLKDIDLGKLAMGFGLLRMPKMPELKGKKVSSFVDPEIDTNAIPYMHKQRELHRIKRLIEYQNIGNWSNIHRRKQKAKLKLGLKTKREDSRNKRNE
;
A
#
# COMPACT_ATOMS: atom_id res chain seq x y z
N MET A 1 -9.41 9.95 4.96
CA MET A 1 -10.79 10.35 5.26
C MET A 1 -10.83 10.88 6.69
N ALA A 2 -11.23 12.15 6.89
CA ALA A 2 -11.30 12.78 8.23
C ALA A 2 -12.51 13.71 8.38
N ARG A 3 -13.45 13.72 7.41
CA ARG A 3 -14.64 14.58 7.41
C ARG A 3 -15.85 13.78 6.94
N GLY A 4 -16.98 13.95 7.61
CA GLY A 4 -18.31 13.51 7.14
C GLY A 4 -18.79 12.11 7.55
N ILE A 5 -18.03 11.35 8.34
CA ILE A 5 -18.51 10.10 8.93
C ILE A 5 -18.66 10.35 10.44
N ASP A 6 -19.91 10.27 10.89
CA ASP A 6 -20.30 10.33 12.30
C ASP A 6 -20.70 8.92 12.72
N ILE A 7 -19.90 8.34 13.60
CA ILE A 7 -20.14 7.02 14.20
C ILE A 7 -20.19 7.31 15.69
N SER A 8 -21.32 7.02 16.31
CA SER A 8 -21.51 7.15 17.75
C SER A 8 -20.66 6.11 18.49
N ASP A 9 -20.30 6.43 19.73
CA ASP A 9 -19.75 5.48 20.71
C ASP A 9 -18.46 4.76 20.28
N ILE A 10 -17.47 5.53 19.84
CA ILE A 10 -16.12 5.02 19.57
C ILE A 10 -15.29 5.07 20.87
N ASP A 11 -14.89 3.91 21.39
CA ASP A 11 -14.01 3.83 22.57
C ASP A 11 -12.53 4.13 22.24
N TRP A 12 -12.08 3.67 21.07
CA TRP A 12 -10.67 3.73 20.66
C TRP A 12 -10.50 4.24 19.23
N VAL A 13 -9.60 5.21 19.07
CA VAL A 13 -9.06 5.63 17.78
C VAL A 13 -7.63 5.13 17.67
N LEU A 14 -7.43 4.09 16.85
CA LEU A 14 -6.10 3.53 16.57
C LEU A 14 -5.52 4.17 15.31
N GLN A 15 -4.37 4.83 15.46
CA GLN A 15 -3.61 5.42 14.36
C GLN A 15 -2.35 4.58 14.13
N TYR A 16 -2.41 3.69 13.13
CA TYR A 16 -1.31 2.79 12.80
C TYR A 16 -0.03 3.52 12.39
N ASP A 17 -0.15 4.68 11.75
CA ASP A 17 0.97 5.56 11.40
C ASP A 17 0.63 7.02 11.68
N PRO A 18 1.67 7.87 11.84
CA PRO A 18 1.53 9.31 11.80
C PRO A 18 0.71 9.79 10.59
N PRO A 19 -0.27 10.69 10.79
CA PRO A 19 -0.99 11.29 9.67
C PRO A 19 -0.07 12.22 8.88
N SER A 20 -0.25 12.24 7.55
CA SER A 20 0.53 13.08 6.62
C SER A 20 0.55 14.57 6.97
N VAL A 21 -0.45 15.06 7.72
CA VAL A 21 -0.54 16.43 8.22
C VAL A 21 -0.88 16.43 9.70
N ALA A 22 -0.20 17.26 10.48
CA ALA A 22 -0.36 17.33 11.94
C ALA A 22 -1.82 17.58 12.39
N SER A 23 -2.54 18.47 11.73
CA SER A 23 -3.94 18.78 12.06
C SER A 23 -4.88 17.58 11.88
N SER A 24 -4.53 16.64 10.99
CA SER A 24 -5.30 15.41 10.80
C SER A 24 -5.22 14.49 12.01
N PHE A 25 -4.16 14.60 12.83
CA PHE A 25 -4.06 13.86 14.10
C PHE A 25 -5.22 14.22 15.03
N VAL A 26 -5.39 15.52 15.29
CA VAL A 26 -6.45 16.03 16.18
C VAL A 26 -7.84 15.71 15.63
N HIS A 27 -8.05 15.86 14.32
CA HIS A 27 -9.35 15.52 13.70
C HIS A 27 -9.73 14.03 13.81
N ARG A 28 -8.73 13.14 13.81
CA ARG A 28 -8.91 11.70 14.02
C ARG A 28 -9.21 11.41 15.49
N CYS A 29 -8.46 12.00 16.42
CA CYS A 29 -8.74 11.85 17.86
C CYS A 29 -10.15 12.35 18.22
N GLY A 30 -10.61 13.45 17.61
CA GLY A 30 -11.97 13.97 17.79
C GLY A 30 -13.10 13.09 17.23
N ARG A 31 -12.83 11.83 16.84
CA ARG A 31 -13.84 10.81 16.55
C ARG A 31 -14.32 10.07 17.80
N THR A 32 -13.50 9.99 18.84
CA THR A 32 -13.86 9.44 20.15
C THR A 32 -14.18 10.57 21.14
N ALA A 33 -14.52 10.23 22.39
CA ALA A 33 -14.80 11.15 23.50
C ALA A 33 -15.82 12.26 23.15
N ARG A 34 -16.95 11.86 22.56
CA ARG A 34 -18.01 12.78 22.12
C ARG A 34 -19.18 12.82 23.11
N ILE A 35 -19.86 13.97 23.18
CA ILE A 35 -21.11 14.14 23.95
C ILE A 35 -20.91 13.75 25.43
N GLY A 36 -19.76 14.12 26.01
CA GLY A 36 -19.46 13.83 27.41
C GLY A 36 -18.98 12.41 27.70
N ASN A 37 -18.91 11.52 26.70
CA ASN A 37 -18.28 10.22 26.85
C ASN A 37 -16.75 10.35 26.92
N GLU A 38 -16.11 9.41 27.60
CA GLU A 38 -14.65 9.23 27.57
C GLU A 38 -14.22 8.49 26.30
N GLY A 39 -12.91 8.51 26.02
CA GLY A 39 -12.38 7.95 24.79
C GLY A 39 -10.88 7.92 24.75
N ASN A 40 -10.32 6.98 24.01
CA ASN A 40 -8.89 6.75 23.92
C ASN A 40 -8.38 6.90 22.49
N ALA A 41 -7.16 7.43 22.34
CA ALA A 41 -6.48 7.50 21.05
C ALA A 41 -5.06 6.95 21.20
N LEU A 42 -4.70 6.01 20.34
CA LEU A 42 -3.38 5.40 20.31
C LEU A 42 -2.69 5.68 18.98
N LEU A 43 -1.43 6.10 19.05
CA LEU A 43 -0.55 6.26 17.90
C LEU A 43 0.62 5.29 18.03
N PHE A 44 0.83 4.48 16.99
CA PHE A 44 2.03 3.65 16.90
C PHE A 44 3.16 4.49 16.30
N LEU A 45 4.32 4.43 16.95
CA LEU A 45 5.56 5.08 16.51
C LEU A 45 6.70 4.08 16.66
N LEU A 46 7.65 4.14 15.73
CA LEU A 46 8.94 3.50 15.89
C LEU A 46 9.81 4.29 16.89
N GLU A 47 10.80 3.63 17.48
CA GLU A 47 11.72 4.29 18.42
C GLU A 47 12.46 5.46 17.78
N THR A 48 12.77 5.35 16.49
CA THR A 48 13.42 6.38 15.66
C THR A 48 12.52 7.60 15.41
N GLU A 49 11.22 7.48 15.65
CA GLU A 49 10.21 8.52 15.39
C GLU A 49 9.81 9.29 16.65
N SER A 50 10.52 9.09 17.77
CA SER A 50 10.18 9.69 19.08
C SER A 50 10.06 11.22 19.04
N ALA A 51 10.86 11.90 18.20
CA ALA A 51 10.78 13.34 17.99
C ALA A 51 9.43 13.82 17.43
N TYR A 52 8.61 12.92 16.86
CA TYR A 52 7.26 13.21 16.42
C TYR A 52 6.34 13.60 17.60
N VAL A 53 6.61 13.07 18.80
CA VAL A 53 5.87 13.42 20.02
C VAL A 53 6.05 14.91 20.34
N ASP A 54 7.29 15.41 20.32
CA ASP A 54 7.59 16.83 20.56
C ASP A 54 7.05 17.73 19.46
N PHE A 55 7.00 17.23 18.23
CA PHE A 55 6.40 17.93 17.09
C PHE A 55 4.89 18.11 17.29
N ILE A 56 4.16 17.06 17.67
CA ILE A 56 2.72 17.13 17.95
C ILE A 56 2.44 18.02 19.16
N LYS A 57 3.25 17.93 20.23
CA LYS A 57 3.13 18.79 21.41
C LYS A 57 3.24 20.27 21.05
N ARG A 58 4.23 20.65 20.25
CA ARG A 58 4.44 22.05 19.84
C ARG A 58 3.39 22.54 18.84
N ASN A 59 3.04 21.73 17.85
CA ASN A 59 2.22 22.19 16.73
C ASN A 59 0.71 22.04 16.97
N GLN A 60 0.29 21.06 17.77
CA GLN A 60 -1.12 20.76 18.03
C GLN A 60 -1.50 20.91 19.51
N LYS A 61 -0.54 21.22 20.40
CA LYS A 61 -0.76 21.36 21.85
C LYS A 61 -1.33 20.09 22.50
N VAL A 62 -0.96 18.92 21.96
CA VAL A 62 -1.38 17.62 22.50
C VAL A 62 -0.18 16.94 23.16
N GLU A 63 -0.34 16.53 24.41
CA GLU A 63 0.65 15.71 25.10
C GLU A 63 0.36 14.23 24.89
N LEU A 64 1.34 13.49 24.39
CA LEU A 64 1.25 12.04 24.21
C LEU A 64 1.99 11.36 25.36
N GLN A 65 1.38 10.33 25.93
CA GLN A 65 2.00 9.49 26.94
C GLN A 65 2.49 8.19 26.30
N ARG A 66 3.73 7.80 26.61
CA ARG A 66 4.28 6.53 26.15
C ARG A 66 3.57 5.40 26.88
N MET A 67 3.04 4.45 26.11
CA MET A 67 2.51 3.21 26.64
C MET A 67 3.48 2.09 26.30
N GLU A 68 3.94 1.35 27.31
CA GLU A 68 4.76 0.17 27.12
C GLU A 68 3.88 -1.07 26.99
N THR A 69 4.11 -1.85 25.94
CA THR A 69 3.42 -3.12 25.72
C THR A 69 4.45 -4.22 25.46
N LYS A 70 4.21 -5.39 26.06
CA LYS A 70 5.02 -6.57 25.77
C LYS A 70 4.49 -7.22 24.50
N LEU A 71 5.36 -7.35 23.51
CA LEU A 71 5.03 -8.08 22.28
C LEU A 71 5.04 -9.59 22.56
N ASN A 72 3.95 -10.25 22.19
CA ASN A 72 3.93 -11.71 22.12
C ASN A 72 4.48 -12.14 20.76
N MET A 73 5.68 -12.72 20.75
CA MET A 73 6.33 -13.16 19.52
C MET A 73 5.57 -14.30 18.82
N ASP A 74 4.86 -15.14 19.59
CA ASP A 74 4.06 -16.24 19.02
C ASP A 74 2.91 -15.69 18.18
N THR A 75 2.20 -14.68 18.70
CA THR A 75 1.12 -14.00 17.97
C THR A 75 1.63 -13.30 16.70
N VAL A 76 2.83 -12.73 16.74
CA VAL A 76 3.45 -12.10 15.56
C VAL A 76 3.69 -13.13 14.45
N GLU A 77 4.23 -14.29 14.81
CA GLU A 77 4.50 -15.38 13.86
C GLU A 77 3.19 -15.98 13.31
N GLU A 78 2.19 -16.21 14.17
CA GLU A 78 0.86 -16.68 13.78
C GLU A 78 0.19 -15.72 12.78
N CYS A 79 0.24 -14.41 13.05
CA CYS A 79 -0.27 -13.39 12.13
C CYS A 79 0.47 -13.41 10.78
N LEU A 80 1.80 -13.51 10.81
CA LEU A 80 2.63 -13.58 9.60
C LEU A 80 2.25 -14.80 8.75
N GLN A 81 2.15 -15.97 9.37
CA GLN A 81 1.77 -17.21 8.70
C GLN A 81 0.35 -17.12 8.12
N CYS A 82 -0.60 -16.60 8.88
CA CYS A 82 -1.98 -16.38 8.41
C CYS A 82 -2.00 -15.47 7.16
N MET A 83 -1.31 -14.33 7.19
CA MET A 83 -1.22 -13.41 6.05
C MET A 83 -0.59 -14.08 4.82
N ARG A 84 0.48 -14.87 5.00
CA ARG A 84 1.15 -15.60 3.91
C ARG A 84 0.24 -16.68 3.32
N GLN A 85 -0.48 -17.43 4.16
CA GLN A 85 -1.44 -18.43 3.71
C GLN A 85 -2.58 -17.80 2.90
N MET A 86 -3.09 -16.64 3.31
CA MET A 86 -4.11 -15.91 2.54
C MET A 86 -3.60 -15.51 1.15
N GLN A 87 -2.34 -15.08 1.05
CA GLN A 87 -1.72 -14.70 -0.23
C GLN A 87 -1.44 -15.91 -1.14
N GLN A 88 -1.11 -17.07 -0.57
CA GLN A 88 -0.92 -18.31 -1.34
C GLN A 88 -2.24 -18.85 -1.90
N LYS A 89 -3.35 -18.67 -1.18
CA LYS A 89 -4.68 -19.11 -1.60
C LYS A 89 -5.26 -18.27 -2.74
N ASP A 90 -5.02 -16.97 -2.75
CA ASP A 90 -5.55 -16.06 -3.77
C ASP A 90 -4.50 -15.05 -4.26
N ARG A 91 -4.22 -15.11 -5.56
CA ARG A 91 -3.34 -14.16 -6.25
C ARG A 91 -3.79 -12.70 -6.09
N LEU A 92 -5.09 -12.44 -5.94
CA LEU A 92 -5.57 -11.08 -5.68
C LEU A 92 -5.04 -10.53 -4.36
N MET A 93 -4.96 -11.36 -3.31
CA MET A 93 -4.41 -10.95 -2.01
C MET A 93 -2.91 -10.69 -2.12
N PHE A 94 -2.19 -11.55 -2.85
CA PHE A 94 -0.77 -11.31 -3.16
C PHE A 94 -0.55 -9.97 -3.90
N ASP A 95 -1.34 -9.68 -4.94
CA ASP A 95 -1.20 -8.42 -5.68
C ASP A 95 -1.57 -7.20 -4.82
N ARG A 96 -2.59 -7.33 -3.96
CA ARG A 96 -3.01 -6.28 -3.01
C ARG A 96 -1.94 -6.01 -1.95
N ALA A 97 -1.34 -7.05 -1.38
CA ALA A 97 -0.27 -6.92 -0.40
C ALA A 97 0.94 -6.17 -0.98
N ASN A 98 1.40 -6.57 -2.18
CA ASN A 98 2.46 -5.87 -2.90
C ASN A 98 2.11 -4.40 -3.15
N ARG A 99 0.88 -4.11 -3.61
CA ARG A 99 0.43 -2.74 -3.85
C ARG A 99 0.34 -1.92 -2.57
N ALA A 100 -0.12 -2.52 -1.47
CA ALA A 100 -0.22 -1.88 -0.16
C ALA A 100 1.18 -1.49 0.34
N PHE A 101 2.15 -2.40 0.28
CA PHE A 101 3.53 -2.12 0.67
C PHE A 101 4.16 -0.99 -0.16
N VAL A 102 4.04 -1.04 -1.50
CA VAL A 102 4.57 0.02 -2.37
C VAL A 102 3.92 1.37 -2.05
N SER A 103 2.59 1.37 -1.88
CA SER A 103 1.84 2.58 -1.53
C SER A 103 2.26 3.13 -0.17
N TYR A 104 2.51 2.26 0.81
CA TYR A 104 2.97 2.65 2.14
C TYR A 104 4.32 3.35 2.07
N VAL A 105 5.31 2.72 1.44
CA VAL A 105 6.66 3.28 1.32
C VAL A 105 6.65 4.62 0.59
N GLN A 106 5.82 4.75 -0.46
CA GLN A 106 5.65 6.01 -1.18
C GLN A 106 4.98 7.09 -0.34
N ALA A 107 3.97 6.74 0.46
CA ALA A 107 3.30 7.68 1.35
C ALA A 107 4.26 8.15 2.45
N TYR A 108 5.00 7.22 3.07
CA TYR A 108 5.98 7.52 4.11
C TYR A 108 7.11 8.42 3.58
N SER A 109 7.64 8.14 2.38
CA SER A 109 8.66 8.98 1.75
C SER A 109 8.18 10.40 1.42
N LYS A 110 6.87 10.60 1.24
CA LYS A 110 6.26 11.90 0.89
C LYS A 110 5.57 12.57 2.08
N HIS A 111 5.80 12.07 3.28
CA HIS A 111 5.21 12.62 4.48
C HIS A 111 5.70 14.05 4.73
N GLU A 112 4.86 14.92 5.29
CA GLU A 112 5.22 16.32 5.62
C GLU A 112 6.43 16.36 6.56
N CYS A 113 6.38 15.56 7.63
CA CYS A 113 7.48 15.35 8.57
C CYS A 113 8.60 14.43 8.07
N ASN A 114 9.02 14.50 6.80
CA ASN A 114 10.06 13.61 6.22
C ASN A 114 11.43 13.70 6.91
N LEU A 115 11.71 14.77 7.66
CA LEU A 115 12.94 14.94 8.45
C LEU A 115 12.93 14.10 9.74
N ILE A 116 11.75 13.85 10.30
CA ILE A 116 11.56 13.00 11.48
C ILE A 116 11.31 11.56 11.03
N LEU A 117 10.44 11.41 10.03
CA LEU A 117 9.98 10.14 9.48
C LEU A 117 10.83 9.78 8.25
N GLN A 118 12.08 9.37 8.50
CA GLN A 118 13.03 9.10 7.42
C GLN A 118 12.97 7.64 6.97
N LEU A 119 12.81 7.42 5.66
CA LEU A 119 12.80 6.08 5.07
C LEU A 119 14.12 5.31 5.25
N LYS A 120 15.20 5.99 5.63
CA LYS A 120 16.50 5.36 5.88
C LYS A 120 16.54 4.62 7.23
N ASP A 121 15.72 5.06 8.19
CA ASP A 121 15.71 4.57 9.57
C ASP A 121 14.74 3.38 9.73
N ILE A 122 13.83 3.17 8.77
CA ILE A 122 12.93 2.02 8.73
C ILE A 122 13.63 0.77 8.18
N ASP A 123 13.49 -0.34 8.91
CA ASP A 123 13.78 -1.68 8.40
C ASP A 123 12.70 -2.13 7.41
N LEU A 124 12.97 -1.93 6.12
CA LEU A 124 12.07 -2.31 5.03
C LEU A 124 11.84 -3.83 4.93
N GLY A 125 12.77 -4.64 5.45
CA GLY A 125 12.62 -6.09 5.46
C GLY A 125 11.59 -6.54 6.50
N LYS A 126 11.67 -6.01 7.73
CA LYS A 126 10.65 -6.23 8.76
C LYS A 126 9.30 -5.67 8.36
N LEU A 127 9.28 -4.48 7.76
CA LEU A 127 8.05 -3.89 7.22
C LEU A 127 7.42 -4.80 6.17
N ALA A 128 8.22 -5.33 5.23
CA ALA A 128 7.73 -6.28 4.22
C ALA A 128 7.14 -7.56 4.85
N MET A 129 7.73 -8.07 5.93
CA MET A 129 7.15 -9.17 6.71
C MET A 129 5.84 -8.75 7.39
N GLY A 130 5.72 -7.52 7.91
CA GLY A 130 4.48 -6.98 8.47
C GLY A 130 3.32 -6.91 7.46
N PHE A 131 3.61 -6.70 6.17
CA PHE A 131 2.62 -6.83 5.08
C PHE A 131 2.41 -8.28 4.61
N GLY A 132 3.08 -9.24 5.22
CA GLY A 132 3.05 -10.66 4.89
C GLY A 132 3.59 -11.00 3.50
N LEU A 133 4.46 -10.16 2.93
CA LEU A 133 4.89 -10.33 1.54
C LEU A 133 5.56 -11.70 1.33
N LEU A 134 5.16 -12.37 0.25
CA LEU A 134 5.81 -13.61 -0.21
C LEU A 134 7.09 -13.34 -0.98
N ARG A 135 7.24 -12.17 -1.60
CA ARG A 135 8.45 -11.77 -2.33
C ARG A 135 8.57 -10.26 -2.35
N MET A 136 9.79 -9.76 -2.32
CA MET A 136 10.04 -8.33 -2.44
C MET A 136 9.61 -7.77 -3.81
N PRO A 137 8.83 -6.67 -3.85
CA PRO A 137 8.43 -6.02 -5.09
C PRO A 137 9.61 -5.28 -5.72
N LYS A 138 9.58 -5.09 -7.05
CA LYS A 138 10.57 -4.27 -7.76
C LYS A 138 10.09 -2.83 -7.80
N MET A 139 10.77 -1.93 -7.08
CA MET A 139 10.44 -0.50 -7.05
C MET A 139 11.69 0.39 -6.89
N PRO A 140 11.65 1.64 -7.36
CA PRO A 140 12.80 2.56 -7.28
C PRO A 140 13.34 2.78 -5.87
N GLU A 141 12.46 2.83 -4.87
CA GLU A 141 12.79 3.17 -3.48
C GLU A 141 13.55 2.03 -2.75
N LEU A 142 13.52 0.81 -3.30
CA LEU A 142 14.31 -0.33 -2.82
C LEU A 142 15.69 -0.43 -3.48
N LYS A 143 15.94 0.34 -4.54
CA LYS A 143 17.20 0.25 -5.29
C LYS A 143 18.37 0.72 -4.42
N GLY A 144 19.31 -0.18 -4.16
CA GLY A 144 20.50 0.11 -3.35
C GLY A 144 20.28 0.08 -1.84
N LYS A 145 19.09 -0.31 -1.35
CA LYS A 145 18.83 -0.51 0.08
C LYS A 145 19.06 -1.95 0.50
N LYS A 146 19.62 -2.14 1.70
CA LYS A 146 19.77 -3.46 2.31
C LYS A 146 18.40 -3.91 2.85
N VAL A 147 17.92 -5.05 2.36
CA VAL A 147 16.65 -5.69 2.79
C VAL A 147 16.93 -7.01 3.53
N SER A 148 18.06 -7.08 4.24
CA SER A 148 18.60 -8.29 4.85
C SER A 148 17.67 -8.95 5.87
N SER A 149 16.78 -8.19 6.51
CA SER A 149 15.85 -8.71 7.51
C SER A 149 14.63 -9.42 6.92
N PHE A 150 14.43 -9.38 5.60
CA PHE A 150 13.31 -10.05 4.95
C PHE A 150 13.57 -11.55 4.83
N VAL A 151 12.68 -12.35 5.42
CA VAL A 151 12.72 -13.82 5.30
C VAL A 151 11.77 -14.24 4.19
N ASP A 152 12.31 -14.68 3.04
CA ASP A 152 11.53 -15.15 1.91
C ASP A 152 10.99 -16.58 2.19
N PRO A 153 9.66 -16.80 2.15
CA PRO A 153 9.12 -18.15 2.16
C PRO A 153 9.34 -18.75 0.76
N GLU A 154 10.23 -19.75 0.63
CA GLU A 154 10.65 -20.42 -0.62
C GLU A 154 9.47 -21.00 -1.46
N ILE A 155 8.65 -20.13 -2.03
CA ILE A 155 7.37 -20.45 -2.68
C ILE A 155 7.39 -19.88 -4.09
N ASP A 156 6.98 -20.69 -5.07
CA ASP A 156 6.81 -20.19 -6.43
C ASP A 156 5.61 -19.25 -6.54
N THR A 157 5.90 -17.95 -6.42
CA THR A 157 4.92 -16.89 -6.60
C THR A 157 4.21 -16.92 -7.96
N ASN A 158 4.75 -17.53 -9.02
CA ASN A 158 4.10 -17.58 -10.33
C ASN A 158 2.99 -18.63 -10.41
N ALA A 159 3.07 -19.66 -9.57
CA ALA A 159 2.08 -20.74 -9.49
C ALA A 159 0.77 -20.30 -8.81
N ILE A 160 0.79 -19.23 -8.01
CA ILE A 160 -0.38 -18.75 -7.25
C ILE A 160 -1.53 -18.34 -8.22
N PRO A 161 -2.69 -19.02 -8.17
CA PRO A 161 -3.83 -18.75 -9.05
C PRO A 161 -4.75 -17.65 -8.48
N TYR A 162 -5.54 -16.99 -9.33
CA TYR A 162 -6.68 -16.20 -8.85
C TYR A 162 -7.84 -17.12 -8.47
N MET A 163 -8.50 -16.84 -7.34
CA MET A 163 -9.74 -17.56 -7.00
C MET A 163 -10.86 -17.32 -8.02
N HIS A 164 -10.93 -16.12 -8.60
CA HIS A 164 -11.92 -15.79 -9.62
C HIS A 164 -11.53 -16.34 -11.01
N LYS A 165 -12.27 -17.34 -11.49
CA LYS A 165 -12.04 -18.03 -12.79
C LYS A 165 -11.82 -17.08 -13.97
N GLN A 166 -12.62 -16.02 -14.10
CA GLN A 166 -12.49 -15.07 -15.22
C GLN A 166 -11.14 -14.32 -15.22
N ARG A 167 -10.66 -13.93 -14.03
CA ARG A 167 -9.34 -13.27 -13.90
C ARG A 167 -8.20 -14.23 -14.17
N GLU A 168 -8.36 -15.49 -13.76
CA GLU A 168 -7.38 -16.53 -14.04
C GLU A 168 -7.27 -16.83 -15.53
N LEU A 169 -8.40 -16.97 -16.24
CA LEU A 169 -8.41 -17.12 -17.70
C LEU A 169 -7.72 -15.93 -18.39
N HIS A 170 -7.94 -14.71 -17.90
CA HIS A 170 -7.26 -13.53 -18.43
C HIS A 170 -5.75 -13.55 -18.15
N ARG A 171 -5.33 -14.02 -16.97
CA ARG A 171 -3.92 -14.19 -16.60
C ARG A 171 -3.23 -15.20 -17.52
N ILE A 172 -3.83 -16.38 -17.71
CA ILE A 172 -3.30 -17.44 -18.58
C ILE A 172 -3.15 -16.92 -20.01
N LYS A 173 -4.19 -16.24 -20.55
CA LYS A 173 -4.11 -15.61 -21.88
C LYS A 173 -2.94 -14.63 -21.99
N ARG A 174 -2.72 -13.79 -20.97
CA ARG A 174 -1.59 -12.83 -20.92
C ARG A 174 -0.24 -13.52 -20.79
N LEU A 175 -0.15 -14.63 -20.05
CA LEU A 175 1.08 -15.41 -19.90
C LEU A 175 1.47 -16.08 -21.21
N ILE A 176 0.51 -16.68 -21.91
CA ILE A 176 0.72 -17.27 -23.25
C ILE A 176 1.16 -16.19 -24.25
N GLU A 177 0.46 -15.04 -24.27
CA GLU A 177 0.85 -13.89 -25.11
C GLU A 177 2.28 -13.44 -24.81
N TYR A 178 2.70 -13.45 -23.53
CA TYR A 178 4.04 -13.08 -23.14
C TYR A 178 5.10 -14.12 -23.56
N GLN A 179 4.87 -15.41 -23.33
CA GLN A 179 5.78 -16.48 -23.76
C GLN A 179 6.01 -16.46 -25.28
N ASN A 180 4.97 -16.16 -26.05
CA ASN A 180 5.06 -16.09 -27.52
C ASN A 180 5.82 -14.86 -28.03
N ILE A 181 5.86 -13.75 -27.27
CA ILE A 181 6.39 -12.44 -27.73
C ILE A 181 7.74 -12.10 -27.07
N GLY A 182 8.06 -12.70 -25.92
CA GLY A 182 9.32 -12.53 -25.17
C GLY A 182 9.51 -11.17 -24.49
N ASN A 183 8.77 -10.11 -24.87
CA ASN A 183 8.97 -8.77 -24.31
C ASN A 183 7.68 -7.94 -24.14
N TRP A 184 7.39 -7.50 -22.91
CA TRP A 184 6.15 -6.82 -22.52
C TRP A 184 6.07 -5.36 -23.03
N SER A 185 7.24 -4.70 -23.17
CA SER A 185 7.38 -3.33 -23.66
C SER A 185 6.84 -3.15 -25.09
N ASN A 186 7.00 -4.16 -25.94
CA ASN A 186 6.53 -4.15 -27.32
C ASN A 186 5.01 -4.27 -27.42
N ILE A 187 4.33 -4.89 -26.43
CA ILE A 187 2.87 -5.06 -26.43
C ILE A 187 2.16 -3.71 -26.22
N HIS A 188 2.60 -2.91 -25.24
CA HIS A 188 2.08 -1.55 -25.05
C HIS A 188 2.33 -0.68 -26.28
N ARG A 189 3.56 -0.75 -26.84
CA ARG A 189 3.92 -0.02 -28.06
C ARG A 189 3.07 -0.44 -29.27
N ARG A 190 2.78 -1.74 -29.43
CA ARG A 190 1.90 -2.28 -30.48
C ARG A 190 0.44 -1.90 -30.27
N LYS A 191 -0.12 -2.01 -29.06
CA LYS A 191 -1.50 -1.60 -28.75
C LYS A 191 -1.69 -0.08 -28.92
N GLN A 192 -0.71 0.73 -28.53
CA GLN A 192 -0.74 2.18 -28.73
C GLN A 192 -0.67 2.53 -30.23
N LYS A 193 0.22 1.88 -31.00
CA LYS A 193 0.27 2.02 -32.47
C LYS A 193 -1.03 1.56 -33.15
N ALA A 194 -1.65 0.47 -32.69
CA ALA A 194 -2.91 -0.04 -33.24
C ALA A 194 -4.08 0.92 -32.99
N LYS A 195 -4.22 1.47 -31.77
CA LYS A 195 -5.20 2.53 -31.46
C LYS A 195 -5.01 3.78 -32.32
N LEU A 196 -3.75 4.21 -32.51
CA LEU A 196 -3.43 5.36 -33.37
C LEU A 196 -3.84 5.11 -34.84
N LYS A 197 -3.54 3.92 -35.37
CA LYS A 197 -3.95 3.53 -36.74
C LYS A 197 -5.46 3.45 -36.90
N LEU A 198 -6.19 2.95 -35.90
CA LEU A 198 -7.64 2.86 -35.93
C LEU A 198 -8.28 4.26 -35.95
N GLY A 199 -7.85 5.16 -35.06
CA GLY A 199 -8.35 6.53 -35.04
C GLY A 199 -8.00 7.35 -36.30
N LEU A 200 -6.88 7.05 -36.96
CA LEU A 200 -6.54 7.63 -38.26
C LEU A 200 -7.43 7.10 -39.41
N LYS A 201 -7.88 5.84 -39.35
CA LYS A 201 -8.85 5.29 -40.31
C LYS A 201 -10.22 5.94 -40.13
N THR A 202 -10.72 6.04 -38.89
CA THR A 202 -12.01 6.68 -38.60
C THR A 202 -12.02 8.13 -39.07
N LYS A 203 -10.97 8.90 -38.77
CA LYS A 203 -10.85 10.29 -39.26
C LYS A 203 -10.83 10.40 -40.79
N ARG A 204 -10.22 9.42 -41.49
CA ARG A 204 -10.19 9.39 -42.97
C ARG A 204 -11.54 9.00 -43.58
N GLU A 205 -12.30 8.16 -42.91
CA GLU A 205 -13.67 7.81 -43.31
C GLU A 205 -14.62 8.99 -43.06
N ASP A 206 -14.55 9.64 -41.91
CA ASP A 206 -15.36 10.83 -41.58
C ASP A 206 -15.11 12.00 -42.56
N SER A 207 -13.86 12.20 -42.97
CA SER A 207 -13.50 13.25 -43.94
C SER A 207 -13.81 12.88 -45.40
N ARG A 208 -14.01 11.60 -45.71
CA ARG A 208 -14.55 11.17 -47.01
C ARG A 208 -16.07 11.35 -47.07
N ASN A 209 -16.78 11.02 -46.00
CA ASN A 209 -18.24 11.18 -45.94
C ASN A 209 -18.64 12.66 -46.02
N LYS A 210 -17.92 13.57 -45.34
CA LYS A 210 -18.15 15.02 -45.42
C LYS A 210 -17.86 15.69 -46.77
N ARG A 211 -17.24 14.98 -47.72
CA ARG A 211 -17.00 15.50 -49.08
C ARG A 211 -18.05 15.03 -50.09
N ASN A 212 -18.91 14.11 -49.68
CA ASN A 212 -19.94 13.49 -50.52
C ASN A 212 -21.37 13.93 -50.13
N GLU A 213 -21.49 14.86 -49.17
CA GLU A 213 -22.70 15.65 -48.85
C GLU A 213 -22.49 17.08 -49.35
#